data_AF-A0A8G2BLT6-F1
#
_entry.id   AF-A0A8G2BLT6-F1
#
_cell.length_a   1.000
_cell.length_b   1.000
_cell.length_c   1.000
_cell.angle_alpha   90.00
_cell.angle_beta   90.00
_cell.angle_gamma   90.00
#
_symmetry.space_group_name_H-M   'P 1'
#
loop_
_entity.id
_entity.type
_entity.pdbx_description
1 polymer ?
#
loop_
_entity_poly.entity_id
_entity_poly.type
_entity_poly.pdbx_seq_one_letter_code
_entity_poly.pdbx_strand_id
1 'polypeptide(L)'
;MRDIDPIHFEASNDGAVALGVAHARHVPMMSAVSLCGRAAGPVQLDTVFGVANENVPTAEGLLFNQLPMAIRGAIDEWALHLSARPWRFRREAMTHFARVFADQFRQHMDEMTDEEFESLKEVGFTCLLERMDNGARIGDLHQARIYLDSVHDHHREAARRFLNSQAPRALHQA
;
A
#
# COMPACT_ATOMS: atom_id res chain seq x y z
N MET A 1 52.11 -30.72 49.57
CA MET A 1 53.11 -29.74 49.08
C MET A 1 54.06 -30.49 48.17
N ARG A 2 53.75 -30.51 46.87
CA ARG A 2 54.57 -31.07 45.80
C ARG A 2 54.39 -30.13 44.61
N ASP A 3 55.39 -29.29 44.40
CA ASP A 3 55.64 -28.59 43.16
C ASP A 3 56.04 -29.61 42.10
N ILE A 4 55.39 -29.55 40.94
CA ILE A 4 55.79 -30.19 39.69
C ILE A 4 55.67 -29.11 38.62
N ASP A 5 56.80 -28.48 38.31
CA ASP A 5 57.10 -27.91 36.99
C ASP A 5 57.27 -29.04 35.95
N PRO A 6 57.52 -28.80 34.65
CA PRO A 6 57.19 -27.69 33.74
C PRO A 6 56.45 -28.25 32.48
N ILE A 7 56.18 -27.50 31.42
CA ILE A 7 56.83 -27.64 30.09
C ILE A 7 56.03 -26.82 29.06
N HIS A 8 56.73 -25.94 28.35
CA HIS A 8 56.31 -25.33 27.09
C HIS A 8 56.25 -26.40 25.98
N PHE A 9 55.16 -26.46 25.23
CA PHE A 9 55.09 -27.23 23.98
C PHE A 9 54.41 -26.35 22.91
N GLU A 10 55.21 -25.81 21.99
CA GLU A 10 54.70 -25.43 20.68
C GLU A 10 54.45 -26.71 19.88
N ALA A 11 53.25 -26.82 19.30
CA ALA A 11 52.96 -27.78 18.25
C ALA A 11 52.15 -27.11 17.15
N SER A 12 52.68 -27.28 15.95
CA SER A 12 52.22 -26.82 14.66
C SER A 12 51.03 -27.64 14.13
N ASN A 13 50.23 -26.96 13.30
CA ASN A 13 49.51 -27.39 12.10
C ASN A 13 48.23 -28.25 12.14
N ASP A 14 47.37 -27.85 11.19
CA ASP A 14 46.30 -28.56 10.47
C ASP A 14 44.92 -28.76 11.12
N GLY A 15 43.97 -27.93 10.69
CA GLY A 15 42.53 -28.11 10.94
C GLY A 15 41.67 -27.14 10.13
N ALA A 16 41.19 -27.60 8.98
CA ALA A 16 40.33 -26.88 8.04
C ALA A 16 38.97 -26.46 8.62
N VAL A 17 38.50 -25.27 8.27
CA VAL A 17 37.08 -25.06 7.90
C VAL A 17 36.93 -23.84 7.00
N ALA A 18 36.51 -24.10 5.77
CA ALA A 18 35.89 -23.12 4.91
C ALA A 18 34.57 -22.64 5.55
N LEU A 19 34.40 -21.34 5.71
CA LEU A 19 33.08 -20.73 5.87
C LEU A 19 33.02 -19.54 4.93
N GLY A 20 32.22 -19.73 3.89
CA GLY A 20 32.04 -18.79 2.80
C GLY A 20 31.57 -17.44 3.30
N VAL A 21 32.24 -16.40 2.80
CA VAL A 21 31.68 -15.06 2.75
C VAL A 21 30.43 -15.15 1.87
N ALA A 22 29.27 -15.16 2.51
CA ALA A 22 27.99 -15.09 1.84
C ALA A 22 28.01 -13.84 0.94
N HIS A 23 28.06 -14.07 -0.37
CA HIS A 23 27.71 -13.07 -1.36
C HIS A 23 26.33 -12.53 -0.98
N ALA A 24 26.30 -11.28 -0.53
CA ALA A 24 25.07 -10.51 -0.49
C ALA A 24 24.47 -10.59 -1.89
N ARG A 25 23.41 -11.39 -2.04
CA ARG A 25 22.72 -11.56 -3.30
C ARG A 25 22.21 -10.18 -3.69
N HIS A 26 22.79 -9.64 -4.74
CA HIS A 26 22.32 -8.44 -5.39
C HIS A 26 20.89 -8.72 -5.85
N VAL A 27 19.90 -8.17 -5.15
CA VAL A 27 18.50 -8.25 -5.55
C VAL A 27 18.35 -7.26 -6.70
N PRO A 28 18.10 -7.69 -7.94
CA PRO A 28 17.83 -6.75 -9.01
C PRO A 28 16.52 -6.03 -8.69
N MET A 29 16.57 -4.70 -8.53
CA MET A 29 15.37 -3.86 -8.45
C MET A 29 14.62 -3.99 -9.77
N MET A 30 13.56 -4.80 -9.78
CA MET A 30 12.58 -4.79 -10.86
C MET A 30 11.52 -3.73 -10.55
N SER A 31 11.18 -2.92 -11.55
CA SER A 31 10.10 -1.94 -11.46
C SER A 31 8.77 -2.65 -11.13
N ALA A 32 7.97 -2.11 -10.22
CA ALA A 32 6.66 -2.67 -9.85
C ALA A 32 5.72 -2.82 -11.06
N VAL A 33 5.92 -1.99 -12.08
CA VAL A 33 5.20 -2.05 -13.36
C VAL A 33 5.56 -3.30 -14.17
N SER A 34 6.79 -3.81 -14.05
CA SER A 34 7.23 -5.05 -14.70
C SER A 34 6.67 -6.30 -14.03
N LEU A 35 6.27 -6.22 -12.75
CA LEU A 35 5.66 -7.33 -12.01
C LEU A 35 4.19 -7.58 -12.41
N CYS A 36 3.49 -6.60 -12.99
CA CYS A 36 2.03 -6.66 -13.15
C CYS A 36 1.47 -6.38 -14.57
N GLY A 37 2.29 -6.45 -15.63
CA GLY A 37 1.79 -6.62 -17.00
C GLY A 37 1.26 -5.35 -17.71
N ARG A 38 1.62 -5.24 -18.99
CA ARG A 38 1.28 -4.14 -19.93
C ARG A 38 -0.22 -4.00 -20.18
N ALA A 39 -0.76 -2.77 -20.22
CA ALA A 39 -1.66 -2.32 -21.29
C ALA A 39 -2.05 -0.82 -21.25
N ALA A 40 -2.13 -0.26 -22.47
CA ALA A 40 -2.98 0.82 -22.94
C ALA A 40 -2.63 2.27 -22.56
N GLY A 41 -1.91 2.92 -23.49
CA GLY A 41 -2.42 3.98 -24.39
C GLY A 41 -2.76 5.35 -23.78
N PRO A 42 -2.41 6.47 -24.45
CA PRO A 42 -2.64 7.81 -23.92
C PRO A 42 -4.12 8.22 -24.01
N VAL A 43 -4.67 8.79 -22.95
CA VAL A 43 -5.99 9.47 -22.98
C VAL A 43 -5.86 10.82 -22.25
N GLN A 44 -6.34 11.88 -22.90
CA GLN A 44 -6.32 13.27 -22.43
C GLN A 44 -7.25 13.47 -21.23
N LEU A 45 -6.78 14.26 -20.26
CA LEU A 45 -7.48 14.66 -19.03
C LEU A 45 -8.05 16.08 -19.19
N ASP A 46 -9.38 16.20 -19.30
CA ASP A 46 -10.07 17.48 -19.12
C ASP A 46 -10.26 17.74 -17.61
N THR A 47 -9.78 18.90 -17.17
CA THR A 47 -9.72 19.29 -15.74
C THR A 47 -10.96 20.12 -15.38
N VAL A 48 -11.77 19.66 -14.43
CA VAL A 48 -12.87 20.43 -13.83
C VAL A 48 -12.50 20.80 -12.40
N PHE A 49 -12.32 22.09 -12.13
CA PHE A 49 -12.04 22.63 -10.79
C PHE A 49 -13.34 22.76 -9.98
N GLY A 50 -13.45 22.02 -8.88
CA GLY A 50 -14.54 22.13 -7.89
C GLY A 50 -13.97 22.30 -6.48
N VAL A 51 -14.63 23.14 -5.68
CA VAL A 51 -14.27 23.50 -4.28
C VAL A 51 -13.95 22.25 -3.44
N ALA A 52 -12.90 22.31 -2.61
CA ALA A 52 -12.33 21.18 -1.87
C ALA A 52 -13.32 20.47 -0.91
N ASN A 53 -13.03 19.21 -0.59
CA ASN A 53 -13.62 18.41 0.48
C ASN A 53 -13.16 18.99 1.82
N GLU A 54 -14.06 19.53 2.62
CA GLU A 54 -13.75 20.23 3.88
C GLU A 54 -13.25 19.29 5.00
N ASN A 55 -13.13 17.98 4.75
CA ASN A 55 -12.69 16.98 5.73
C ASN A 55 -11.30 16.39 5.42
N VAL A 56 -10.39 17.14 4.80
CA VAL A 56 -9.01 16.67 4.56
C VAL A 56 -8.31 16.41 5.91
N PRO A 57 -7.77 15.20 6.16
CA PRO A 57 -6.95 14.95 7.34
C PRO A 57 -5.73 15.87 7.36
N THR A 58 -5.34 16.34 8.54
CA THR A 58 -3.96 16.82 8.73
C THR A 58 -2.98 15.72 8.34
N ALA A 59 -1.79 16.07 7.83
CA ALA A 59 -0.82 15.09 7.33
C ALA A 59 -0.48 13.97 8.35
N GLU A 60 -0.65 14.23 9.65
CA GLU A 60 -0.46 13.27 10.74
C GLU A 60 -1.56 12.20 10.85
N GLY A 61 -2.74 12.45 10.29
CA GLY A 61 -3.90 11.54 10.32
C GLY A 61 -3.99 10.53 9.17
N LEU A 62 -2.99 10.48 8.29
CA LEU A 62 -2.96 9.55 7.15
C LEU A 62 -2.28 8.23 7.55
N LEU A 63 -2.96 7.10 7.33
CA LEU A 63 -2.38 5.77 7.58
C LEU A 63 -1.13 5.55 6.74
N PHE A 64 -1.10 6.07 5.52
CA PHE A 64 0.04 6.02 4.64
C PHE A 64 1.33 6.55 5.29
N ASN A 65 1.26 7.63 6.07
CA ASN A 65 2.44 8.23 6.68
C ASN A 65 3.02 7.40 7.83
N GLN A 66 2.26 6.44 8.35
CA GLN A 66 2.68 5.51 9.40
C GLN A 66 3.39 4.27 8.83
N LEU A 67 3.35 4.08 7.51
CA LEU A 67 3.95 2.92 6.86
C LEU A 67 5.48 3.06 6.69
N PRO A 68 6.22 1.93 6.69
CA PRO A 68 7.63 1.91 6.30
C PRO A 68 7.87 2.53 4.92
N MET A 69 9.00 3.23 4.76
CA MET A 69 9.33 3.98 3.53
C MET A 69 9.26 3.14 2.25
N ALA A 70 9.73 1.88 2.29
CA ALA A 70 9.69 1.00 1.12
C ALA A 70 8.25 0.70 0.66
N ILE A 71 7.33 0.54 1.61
CA ILE A 71 5.91 0.29 1.33
C ILE A 71 5.23 1.54 0.81
N ARG A 72 5.57 2.70 1.37
CA ARG A 72 5.10 4.00 0.89
C ARG A 72 5.47 4.23 -0.57
N GLY A 73 6.71 3.90 -0.96
CA GLY A 73 7.15 3.99 -2.36
C GLY A 73 6.30 3.13 -3.30
N ALA A 74 6.01 1.88 -2.92
CA ALA A 74 5.14 1.01 -3.72
C ALA A 74 3.71 1.57 -3.86
N ILE A 75 3.13 2.10 -2.78
CA ILE A 75 1.81 2.73 -2.82
C ILE A 75 1.82 3.98 -3.69
N ASP A 76 2.85 4.83 -3.62
CA ASP A 76 2.99 6.02 -4.46
C ASP A 76 3.03 5.67 -5.95
N GLU A 77 3.78 4.64 -6.34
CA GLU A 77 3.85 4.18 -7.73
C GLU A 77 2.47 3.70 -8.24
N TRP A 78 1.75 2.93 -7.42
CA TRP A 78 0.40 2.47 -7.75
C TRP A 78 -0.61 3.61 -7.80
N ALA A 79 -0.55 4.55 -6.85
CA ALA A 79 -1.40 5.73 -6.83
C ALA A 79 -1.22 6.56 -8.10
N LEU A 80 0.03 6.77 -8.52
CA LEU A 80 0.35 7.48 -9.76
C LEU A 80 -0.23 6.74 -10.98
N HIS A 81 -0.05 5.42 -11.05
CA HIS A 81 -0.59 4.62 -12.16
C HIS A 81 -2.12 4.68 -12.24
N LEU A 82 -2.81 4.55 -11.09
CA LEU A 82 -4.27 4.54 -11.02
C LEU A 82 -4.88 5.93 -11.20
N SER A 83 -4.19 6.98 -10.79
CA SER A 83 -4.66 8.36 -10.97
C SER A 83 -4.82 8.75 -12.43
N ALA A 84 -4.09 8.10 -13.35
CA ALA A 84 -4.24 8.26 -14.79
C ALA A 84 -5.46 7.51 -15.38
N ARG A 85 -6.11 6.63 -14.61
CA ARG A 85 -7.26 5.82 -15.08
C ARG A 85 -8.59 6.44 -14.62
N PRO A 86 -9.71 6.25 -15.35
CA PRO A 86 -11.04 6.61 -14.87
C PRO A 86 -11.43 5.86 -13.58
N TRP A 87 -12.18 6.51 -12.68
CA TRP A 87 -12.60 5.94 -11.38
C TRP A 87 -13.30 4.58 -11.49
N ARG A 88 -14.08 4.34 -12.55
CA ARG A 88 -14.78 3.07 -12.79
C ARG A 88 -13.86 1.84 -12.80
N PHE A 89 -12.58 2.00 -13.17
CA PHE A 89 -11.61 0.92 -13.24
C PHE A 89 -10.72 0.83 -11.99
N ARG A 90 -10.72 1.87 -11.14
CA ARG A 90 -9.80 1.94 -10.00
C ARG A 90 -10.21 0.95 -8.91
N ARG A 91 -11.50 0.73 -8.67
CA ARG A 91 -11.97 -0.12 -7.57
C ARG A 91 -11.38 -1.52 -7.61
N GLU A 92 -11.51 -2.21 -8.74
CA GLU A 92 -10.99 -3.58 -8.90
C GLU A 92 -9.47 -3.62 -8.76
N ALA A 93 -8.76 -2.67 -9.37
CA ALA A 93 -7.30 -2.58 -9.25
C ALA A 93 -6.85 -2.29 -7.81
N MET A 94 -7.55 -1.44 -7.08
CA MET A 94 -7.29 -1.16 -5.66
C MET A 94 -7.58 -2.37 -4.78
N THR A 95 -8.68 -3.08 -5.03
CA THR A 95 -8.99 -4.32 -4.31
C THR A 95 -7.93 -5.40 -4.55
N HIS A 96 -7.44 -5.52 -5.80
CA HIS A 96 -6.36 -6.43 -6.13
C HIS A 96 -5.06 -6.02 -5.43
N PHE A 97 -4.70 -4.73 -5.50
CA PHE A 97 -3.54 -4.18 -4.78
C PHE A 97 -3.62 -4.49 -3.28
N ALA A 98 -4.75 -4.20 -2.63
CA ALA A 98 -4.95 -4.44 -1.21
C ALA A 98 -4.76 -5.90 -0.81
N ARG A 99 -5.25 -6.83 -1.65
CA ARG A 99 -5.02 -8.26 -1.47
C ARG A 99 -3.54 -8.62 -1.56
N VAL A 100 -2.87 -8.20 -2.63
CA VAL A 100 -1.44 -8.49 -2.82
C VAL A 100 -0.62 -7.87 -1.69
N PHE A 101 -0.97 -6.66 -1.26
CA PHE A 101 -0.39 -5.99 -0.10
C PHE A 101 -0.48 -6.88 1.14
N ALA A 102 -1.68 -7.36 1.51
CA ALA A 102 -1.84 -8.24 2.66
C ALA A 102 -1.14 -9.60 2.50
N ASP A 103 -1.15 -10.17 1.29
CA ASP A 103 -0.44 -11.44 0.98
C ASP A 103 1.07 -11.31 1.24
N GLN A 104 1.68 -10.15 0.99
CA GLN A 104 3.10 -9.94 1.30
C GLN A 104 3.38 -9.99 2.80
N PHE A 105 2.51 -9.42 3.65
CA PHE A 105 2.69 -9.51 5.10
C PHE A 105 2.47 -10.94 5.60
N ARG A 106 1.45 -11.63 5.08
CA ARG A 106 1.17 -13.03 5.42
C ARG A 106 2.35 -13.96 5.13
N GLN A 107 3.12 -13.69 4.07
CA GLN A 107 4.33 -14.46 3.73
C GLN A 107 5.48 -14.28 4.76
N HIS A 108 5.42 -13.24 5.59
CA HIS A 108 6.45 -12.90 6.57
C HIS A 108 5.96 -12.98 8.02
N MET A 109 4.71 -13.38 8.24
CA MET A 109 4.08 -13.52 9.55
C MET A 109 3.52 -14.94 9.68
N ASP A 110 4.21 -15.79 10.45
CA ASP A 110 3.92 -17.23 10.54
C ASP A 110 2.52 -17.57 11.08
N GLU A 111 1.89 -16.66 11.84
CA GLU A 111 0.59 -16.89 12.50
C GLU A 111 -0.45 -15.80 12.19
N MET A 112 -0.43 -15.21 11.00
CA MET A 112 -1.45 -14.22 10.62
C MET A 112 -2.84 -14.86 10.50
N THR A 113 -3.79 -14.37 11.29
CA THR A 113 -5.20 -14.76 11.24
C THR A 113 -5.91 -14.23 9.99
N ASP A 114 -7.07 -14.79 9.66
CA ASP A 114 -7.89 -14.29 8.55
C ASP A 114 -8.47 -12.89 8.84
N GLU A 115 -8.76 -12.58 10.10
CA GLU A 115 -9.24 -11.26 10.50
C GLU A 115 -8.16 -10.18 10.33
N GLU A 116 -6.93 -10.46 10.73
CA GLU A 116 -5.78 -9.57 10.52
C GLU A 116 -5.47 -9.38 9.03
N PHE A 117 -5.60 -10.44 8.24
CA PHE A 117 -5.43 -10.36 6.80
C PHE A 117 -6.48 -9.45 6.13
N GLU A 118 -7.75 -9.61 6.48
CA GLU A 118 -8.82 -8.73 5.97
C GLU A 118 -8.62 -7.28 6.45
N SER A 119 -8.21 -7.08 7.70
CA SER A 119 -7.87 -5.76 8.23
C SER A 119 -6.72 -5.10 7.44
N LEU A 120 -5.67 -5.87 7.11
CA LEU A 120 -4.56 -5.37 6.29
C LEU A 120 -4.98 -5.01 4.86
N LYS A 121 -5.94 -5.74 4.28
CA LYS A 121 -6.51 -5.35 2.98
C LYS A 121 -7.20 -4.00 3.08
N GLU A 122 -8.03 -3.79 4.10
CA GLU A 122 -8.72 -2.51 4.29
C GLU A 122 -7.75 -1.34 4.51
N VAL A 123 -6.67 -1.58 5.27
CA VAL A 123 -5.58 -0.62 5.47
C VAL A 123 -4.87 -0.31 4.15
N GLY A 124 -4.43 -1.33 3.41
CA GLY A 124 -3.75 -1.16 2.12
C GLY A 124 -4.62 -0.42 1.10
N PHE A 125 -5.91 -0.74 1.05
CA PHE A 125 -6.89 -0.03 0.23
C PHE A 125 -6.99 1.44 0.61
N THR A 126 -7.10 1.73 1.91
CA THR A 126 -7.25 3.11 2.41
C THR A 126 -5.99 3.92 2.18
N CYS A 127 -4.80 3.37 2.42
CA CYS A 127 -3.54 4.06 2.17
C CYS A 127 -3.39 4.42 0.68
N LEU A 128 -3.79 3.51 -0.22
CA LEU A 128 -3.80 3.79 -1.64
C LEU A 128 -4.81 4.88 -2.01
N LEU A 129 -6.00 4.87 -1.40
CA LEU A 129 -7.00 5.91 -1.60
C LEU A 129 -6.49 7.28 -1.13
N GLU A 130 -5.89 7.37 0.06
CA GLU A 130 -5.30 8.62 0.59
C GLU A 130 -4.29 9.24 -0.37
N ARG A 131 -3.52 8.41 -1.07
CA ARG A 131 -2.53 8.89 -2.05
C ARG A 131 -3.14 9.35 -3.35
N MET A 132 -4.32 8.89 -3.69
CA MET A 132 -5.09 9.38 -4.83
C MET A 132 -6.03 10.54 -4.48
N ASP A 133 -6.40 10.67 -3.20
CA ASP A 133 -7.26 11.76 -2.74
C ASP A 133 -6.49 13.08 -2.79
N ASN A 134 -6.94 13.95 -3.68
CA ASN A 134 -6.40 15.30 -3.83
C ASN A 134 -7.20 16.34 -3.02
N GLY A 135 -8.14 15.87 -2.19
CA GLY A 135 -9.03 16.73 -1.43
C GLY A 135 -10.08 17.43 -2.30
N ALA A 136 -10.23 17.09 -3.58
CA ALA A 136 -11.34 17.60 -4.39
C ALA A 136 -12.66 16.93 -3.97
N ARG A 137 -13.79 17.58 -4.29
CA ARG A 137 -15.11 16.94 -4.12
C ARG A 137 -15.22 15.68 -4.98
N ILE A 138 -15.99 14.72 -4.46
CA ILE A 138 -16.36 13.51 -5.20
C ILE A 138 -17.14 13.92 -6.46
N GLY A 139 -16.63 13.52 -7.62
CA GLY A 139 -17.17 13.91 -8.92
C GLY A 139 -18.15 12.93 -9.53
N ASP A 140 -18.10 11.64 -9.15
CA ASP A 140 -18.94 10.61 -9.73
C ASP A 140 -19.29 9.45 -8.76
N LEU A 141 -20.25 8.62 -9.18
CA LEU A 141 -20.74 7.47 -8.41
C LEU A 141 -19.68 6.38 -8.17
N HIS A 142 -18.72 6.19 -9.09
CA HIS A 142 -17.66 5.21 -8.93
C HIS A 142 -16.65 5.66 -7.87
N GLN A 143 -16.27 6.94 -7.90
CA GLN A 143 -15.46 7.55 -6.84
C GLN A 143 -16.16 7.44 -5.49
N ALA A 144 -17.46 7.76 -5.40
CA ALA A 144 -18.22 7.63 -4.17
C ALA A 144 -18.20 6.20 -3.60
N ARG A 145 -18.36 5.18 -4.46
CA ARG A 145 -18.30 3.77 -4.04
C ARG A 145 -16.94 3.38 -3.49
N ILE A 146 -15.85 3.85 -4.11
CA ILE A 146 -14.49 3.61 -3.63
C ILE A 146 -14.27 4.26 -2.25
N TYR A 147 -14.76 5.49 -2.06
CA TYR A 147 -14.63 6.20 -0.78
C TYR A 147 -15.42 5.51 0.35
N LEU A 148 -16.51 4.79 0.05
CA LEU A 148 -17.24 3.99 1.04
C LEU A 148 -16.46 2.77 1.54
N ASP A 149 -15.59 2.21 0.72
CA ASP A 149 -14.77 1.04 1.04
C ASP A 149 -13.55 1.39 1.93
N SER A 150 -13.34 2.68 2.24
CA SER A 150 -12.26 3.13 3.11
C SER A 150 -12.59 2.97 4.59
N VAL A 151 -11.57 2.70 5.41
CA VAL A 151 -11.71 2.67 6.88
C VAL A 151 -11.86 4.06 7.49
N HIS A 152 -11.50 5.10 6.74
CA HIS A 152 -11.56 6.48 7.21
C HIS A 152 -12.97 7.05 7.17
N ASP A 153 -13.44 7.56 8.32
CA ASP A 153 -14.77 8.16 8.46
C ASP A 153 -14.99 9.34 7.53
N HIS A 154 -13.99 10.19 7.30
CA HIS A 154 -14.13 11.34 6.42
C HIS A 154 -14.33 10.95 4.95
N HIS A 155 -13.68 9.87 4.48
CA HIS A 155 -13.92 9.34 3.13
C HIS A 155 -15.36 8.83 3.01
N ARG A 156 -15.79 8.01 3.98
CA ARG A 156 -17.15 7.44 4.01
C ARG A 156 -18.22 8.54 4.10
N GLU A 157 -17.99 9.56 4.91
CA GLU A 157 -18.87 10.69 5.07
C GLU A 157 -18.94 11.55 3.80
N ALA A 158 -17.82 11.83 3.15
CA ALA A 158 -17.79 12.52 1.86
C ALA A 158 -18.62 11.77 0.80
N ALA A 159 -18.47 10.44 0.74
CA ALA A 159 -19.25 9.60 -0.16
C ALA A 159 -20.75 9.62 0.16
N ARG A 160 -21.13 9.49 1.44
CA ARG A 160 -22.52 9.57 1.89
C ARG A 160 -23.15 10.92 1.54
N ARG A 161 -22.45 12.04 1.76
CA ARG A 161 -22.92 13.38 1.38
C ARG A 161 -23.15 13.48 -0.13
N PHE A 162 -22.22 12.99 -0.94
CA PHE A 162 -22.40 12.96 -2.39
C PHE A 162 -23.64 12.15 -2.78
N LEU A 163 -23.78 10.92 -2.30
CA LEU A 163 -24.91 10.04 -2.63
C LEU A 163 -26.26 10.64 -2.17
N ASN A 164 -26.29 11.22 -0.97
CA ASN A 164 -27.47 11.90 -0.44
C ASN A 164 -27.83 13.18 -1.22
N SER A 165 -26.88 13.82 -1.90
CA SER A 165 -27.17 14.96 -2.80
C SER A 165 -27.73 14.53 -4.16
N GLN A 166 -27.51 13.27 -4.54
CA GLN A 166 -28.04 12.69 -5.79
C GLN A 166 -29.44 12.09 -5.60
N ALA A 167 -29.75 11.56 -4.41
CA ALA A 167 -31.04 10.96 -4.08
C ALA A 167 -32.28 11.90 -4.23
N PRO A 168 -32.22 13.22 -3.95
CA PRO A 168 -33.38 14.11 -4.07
C PRO A 168 -33.80 14.38 -5.52
N ARG A 169 -32.96 14.07 -6.52
CA ARG A 169 -33.32 14.28 -7.93
C ARG A 169 -34.28 13.22 -8.49
N ALA A 170 -34.49 12.11 -7.79
CA ALA A 170 -35.37 11.04 -8.25
C ALA A 170 -36.85 11.20 -7.82
N LEU A 171 -37.18 12.17 -6.95
CA LEU A 171 -38.53 12.34 -6.40
C LEU A 171 -39.31 13.56 -6.93
N HIS A 172 -38.73 14.34 -7.86
CA HIS A 172 -39.38 15.53 -8.44
C HIS A 172 -39.65 15.44 -9.96
N GLN A 173 -39.61 14.24 -10.54
CA GLN A 173 -39.95 14.01 -11.96
C GLN A 173 -40.93 12.84 -12.15
N ALA A 174 -41.87 12.65 -11.21
CA ALA A 174 -43.02 11.76 -11.37
C ALA A 174 -44.31 12.58 -11.37
#